data_AF-A0A087MM42-F1
#
_entry.id   AF-A0A087MM42-F1
#
_cell.length_a   1.000
_cell.length_b   1.000
_cell.length_c   1.000
_cell.angle_alpha   90.00
_cell.angle_beta   90.00
_cell.angle_gamma   90.00
#
_symmetry.space_group_name_H-M   'P 1'
#
loop_
_entity.id
_entity.type
_entity.pdbx_description
1 polymer ?
#
loop_
_entity_poly.entity_id
_entity_poly.type
_entity_poly.pdbx_seq_one_letter_code
_entity_poly.pdbx_strand_id
1 'polypeptide(L)'
;MRLIKALLALLFVGFGVLFGALNRDPVSIDLGLWQLQSISLGTSLLLAVLVGAVLAGFVLTASVVWPLRHRLRRGKSAQASQAPGQEHHE
;
A
#
# COMPACT_ATOMS: atom_id res chain seq x y z
N MET A 1 -20.91 1.96 0.65
CA MET A 1 -19.48 1.63 0.45
C MET A 1 -18.51 2.32 1.41
N ARG A 2 -18.57 3.65 1.61
CA ARG A 2 -17.62 4.35 2.53
C ARG A 2 -17.70 3.86 3.99
N LEU A 3 -18.92 3.63 4.50
CA LEU A 3 -19.14 3.14 5.86
C LEU A 3 -18.56 1.74 6.09
N ILE A 4 -18.82 0.80 5.16
CA ILE A 4 -18.28 -0.57 5.24
C ILE A 4 -16.75 -0.54 5.25
N LYS A 5 -16.13 0.28 4.38
CA LYS A 5 -14.66 0.44 4.36
C LYS A 5 -14.13 1.02 5.69
N ALA A 6 -14.85 1.97 6.28
CA ALA A 6 -14.48 2.55 7.57
C ALA A 6 -14.60 1.53 8.72
N LEU A 7 -15.67 0.74 8.74
CA LEU A 7 -15.86 -0.33 9.72
C LEU A 7 -14.77 -1.40 9.61
N LEU A 8 -14.41 -1.79 8.39
CA LEU A 8 -13.36 -2.77 8.15
C LEU A 8 -11.98 -2.23 8.58
N ALA A 9 -11.70 -0.95 8.31
CA ALA A 9 -10.49 -0.29 8.78
C ALA A 9 -10.46 -0.21 10.31
N LEU A 10 -11.57 0.15 10.95
CA LEU A 10 -11.68 0.20 12.41
C LEU A 10 -11.47 -1.18 13.04
N LEU A 11 -12.07 -2.23 12.44
CA LEU A 11 -11.90 -3.60 12.89
C LEU A 11 -10.44 -4.04 12.76
N PHE A 12 -9.79 -3.73 11.64
CA PHE A 12 -8.38 -4.05 11.43
C PHE A 12 -7.46 -3.36 12.45
N VAL A 13 -7.70 -2.06 12.72
CA VAL A 13 -6.99 -1.32 13.76
C VAL A 13 -7.23 -1.94 15.13
N GLY A 14 -8.49 -2.28 15.45
CA GLY A 14 -8.87 -2.93 16.70
C GLY A 14 -8.15 -4.26 16.91
N PHE A 15 -8.08 -5.12 15.88
CA PHE A 15 -7.32 -6.36 15.92
C PHE A 15 -5.83 -6.13 16.13
N GLY A 16 -5.25 -5.13 15.47
CA GLY A 16 -3.85 -4.77 15.66
C GLY A 16 -3.55 -4.33 17.10
N VAL A 17 -4.37 -3.44 17.66
CA VAL A 17 -4.25 -3.02 19.07
C VAL A 17 -4.38 -4.21 20.01
N LEU A 18 -5.36 -5.09 19.77
CA LEU A 18 -5.60 -6.26 20.61
C LEU A 18 -4.42 -7.24 20.57
N PHE A 19 -3.89 -7.53 19.37
CA PHE A 19 -2.69 -8.37 19.22
C PHE A 19 -1.47 -7.80 19.94
N GLY A 20 -1.24 -6.50 19.83
CA GLY A 20 -0.15 -5.80 20.51
C GLY A 20 -0.29 -5.80 22.04
N ALA A 21 -1.52 -5.63 22.54
CA ALA A 21 -1.81 -5.60 23.97
C ALA A 21 -1.75 -6.98 24.64
N LEU A 22 -2.27 -8.02 23.97
CA LEU A 22 -2.29 -9.39 24.50
C LEU A 22 -0.92 -10.06 24.45
N ASN A 23 -0.07 -9.73 23.46
CA ASN A 23 1.26 -10.33 23.30
C ASN A 23 2.34 -9.34 23.76
N ARG A 24 2.25 -8.95 25.04
CA ARG A 24 3.18 -7.99 25.67
C ARG A 24 4.51 -8.61 26.10
N ASP A 25 4.69 -9.90 25.87
CA ASP A 25 5.90 -10.61 26.24
C ASP A 25 7.12 -10.00 25.53
N PRO A 26 8.16 -9.62 26.29
CA PRO A 26 9.36 -9.04 25.73
C PRO A 26 10.12 -10.10 24.94
N VAL A 27 10.38 -9.82 23.66
CA VAL A 27 11.18 -10.70 22.80
C VAL A 27 12.44 -9.97 22.39
N SER A 28 13.56 -10.69 22.44
CA SER A 28 14.81 -10.23 21.87
C SER A 28 14.89 -10.74 20.44
N ILE A 29 14.86 -9.82 19.45
CA ILE A 29 15.01 -10.17 18.04
C ILE A 29 16.42 -9.78 17.62
N ASP A 30 17.21 -10.77 17.22
CA ASP A 30 18.52 -10.57 16.64
C ASP A 30 18.41 -10.58 15.11
N LEU A 31 18.71 -9.44 14.49
CA LEU A 31 18.72 -9.27 13.02
C LEU A 31 20.14 -9.42 12.45
N GLY A 32 21.09 -9.96 13.22
CA GLY A 32 22.50 -10.13 12.88
C GLY A 32 23.32 -8.84 12.91
N LEU A 33 22.74 -7.72 12.48
CA LEU A 33 23.37 -6.38 12.49
C LEU A 33 22.79 -5.47 13.57
N TRP A 34 21.55 -5.69 13.98
CA TRP A 34 20.84 -4.92 14.99
C TRP A 34 20.10 -5.84 15.94
N GLN A 35 20.19 -5.52 17.23
CA GLN A 35 19.49 -6.25 18.28
C GLN A 35 18.33 -5.38 18.76
N LEU A 36 17.12 -5.77 18.39
CA LEU A 36 15.90 -5.11 18.87
C LEU A 36 15.58 -5.70 20.24
N GLN A 37 16.06 -5.01 21.28
CA GLN A 37 15.75 -5.32 22.66
C GLN A 37 14.51 -4.52 23.09
N SER A 38 13.63 -5.14 23.88
CA SER A 38 12.47 -4.50 24.56
C SER A 38 11.20 -4.25 23.74
N ILE A 39 11.04 -4.82 22.53
CA ILE A 39 9.76 -4.74 21.81
C ILE A 39 8.90 -5.96 22.14
N SER A 40 7.61 -5.73 22.38
CA SER A 40 6.67 -6.83 22.59
C SER A 40 6.47 -7.64 21.32
N LEU A 41 6.27 -8.96 21.47
CA LEU A 41 6.06 -9.88 20.35
C LEU A 41 4.95 -9.37 19.40
N GLY A 42 3.82 -8.93 19.97
CA GLY A 42 2.70 -8.42 19.18
C GLY A 42 3.07 -7.18 18.36
N THR A 43 3.83 -6.25 18.94
CA THR A 43 4.26 -5.03 18.24
C THR A 43 5.26 -5.34 17.14
N SER A 44 6.23 -6.23 17.41
CA SER A 44 7.20 -6.69 16.42
C SER A 44 6.53 -7.34 15.21
N LEU A 45 5.53 -8.20 15.46
CA LEU A 45 4.78 -8.87 14.40
C LEU A 45 4.00 -7.87 13.54
N LEU A 46 3.30 -6.92 14.17
CA LEU A 46 2.56 -5.87 13.47
C LEU A 46 3.48 -4.99 12.62
N LEU A 47 4.64 -4.62 13.16
CA LEU A 47 5.65 -3.85 12.42
C LEU A 47 6.18 -4.63 11.22
N ALA A 48 6.51 -5.91 11.38
CA ALA A 48 6.98 -6.75 10.28
C ALA A 48 5.95 -6.84 9.14
N VAL A 49 4.68 -7.05 9.49
CA VAL A 49 3.58 -7.09 8.52
C VAL A 49 3.38 -5.74 7.85
N LEU A 50 3.41 -4.64 8.61
CA LEU A 50 3.25 -3.29 8.06
C LEU A 50 4.37 -2.95 7.07
N VAL A 51 5.63 -3.20 7.47
CA VAL A 51 6.80 -2.97 6.60
C VAL A 51 6.69 -3.81 5.33
N GLY A 52 6.37 -5.10 5.45
CA GLY A 52 6.17 -5.98 4.30
C GLY A 52 5.06 -5.49 3.35
N ALA A 53 3.93 -5.05 3.90
CA ALA A 53 2.81 -4.52 3.11
C ALA A 53 3.18 -3.21 2.37
N VAL A 54 3.89 -2.29 3.04
CA VAL A 54 4.36 -1.04 2.43
C VAL A 54 5.35 -1.33 1.31
N LEU A 55 6.32 -2.22 1.53
CA LEU A 55 7.28 -2.63 0.51
C LEU A 55 6.59 -3.29 -0.69
N ALA A 56 5.66 -4.22 -0.45
CA ALA A 56 4.90 -4.87 -1.52
C ALA A 56 4.06 -3.86 -2.32
N GLY A 57 3.39 -2.91 -1.64
CA GLY A 57 2.65 -1.83 -2.29
C GLY A 57 3.53 -0.93 -3.15
N PHE A 58 4.73 -0.60 -2.67
CA PHE A 58 5.72 0.17 -3.43
C PHE A 58 6.17 -0.59 -4.68
N VAL A 59 6.58 -1.86 -4.53
CA VAL A 59 7.01 -2.71 -5.65
C VAL A 59 5.90 -2.84 -6.69
N LEU A 60 4.66 -3.13 -6.27
CA LEU A 60 3.52 -3.25 -7.17
C LEU A 60 3.23 -1.94 -7.91
N THR A 61 3.34 -0.81 -7.20
CA THR A 61 3.12 0.51 -7.80
C THR A 61 4.19 0.82 -8.84
N ALA A 62 5.47 0.60 -8.52
CA ALA A 62 6.58 0.86 -9.42
C ALA A 62 6.59 -0.07 -10.64
N SER A 63 6.24 -1.35 -10.46
CA SER A 63 6.32 -2.36 -11.51
C SER A 63 5.07 -2.43 -12.41
N VAL A 64 3.89 -2.18 -11.87
CA VAL A 64 2.62 -2.40 -12.60
C VAL A 64 1.85 -1.11 -12.79
N VAL A 65 1.54 -0.40 -11.69
CA VAL A 65 0.64 0.76 -11.74
C VAL A 65 1.27 1.92 -12.50
N TRP A 66 2.56 2.20 -12.25
CA TRP A 66 3.27 3.31 -12.88
C TRP A 66 3.42 3.10 -14.40
N PRO A 67 3.89 1.95 -14.93
CA PRO A 67 3.95 1.72 -16.37
C PRO A 67 2.59 1.74 -17.04
N LEU A 68 1.56 1.16 -16.40
CA LEU A 68 0.21 1.15 -16.96
C LEU A 68 -0.35 2.57 -17.06
N ARG A 69 -0.19 3.38 -16.01
CA ARG A 69 -0.60 4.79 -16.00
C ARG A 69 0.16 5.61 -17.06
N HIS A 70 1.45 5.30 -17.27
CA HIS A 70 2.24 5.95 -18.31
C HIS A 70 1.78 5.57 -19.73
N ARG A 71 1.43 4.31 -19.97
CA ARG A 71 0.88 3.85 -21.26
C ARG A 71 -0.48 4.49 -21.54
N LEU A 72 -1.36 4.54 -20.54
CA LEU A 72 -2.67 5.19 -20.65
C LEU A 72 -2.56 6.68 -20.96
N ARG A 73 -1.61 7.40 -20.34
CA ARG A 73 -1.35 8.82 -20.64
C ARG A 73 -0.88 9.02 -22.08
N ARG A 74 0.03 8.18 -22.59
CA ARG A 74 0.50 8.25 -23.98
C ARG A 74 -0.60 7.94 -25.00
N GLY A 75 -1.43 6.93 -24.74
CA GLY A 75 -2.57 6.60 -25.61
C GLY A 75 -3.62 7.71 -25.66
N LYS A 76 -3.90 8.35 -24.52
CA LYS A 76 -4.83 9.49 -24.43
C LYS A 76 -4.31 10.71 -25.19
N SER A 77 -3.00 10.98 -25.17
CA SER A 77 -2.38 12.05 -25.96
C SER A 77 -2.44 11.80 -27.47
N ALA A 78 -2.26 10.55 -27.93
CA ALA A 78 -2.38 10.21 -29.35
C ALA A 78 -3.82 10.34 -29.88
N GLN A 79 -4.82 10.05 -29.05
CA GLN A 79 -6.23 10.18 -29.40
C GLN A 79 -6.71 11.65 -29.43
N ALA A 80 -6.12 12.54 -28.61
CA ALA A 80 -6.42 13.97 -28.62
C ALA A 80 -5.90 14.70 -29.87
N SER A 81 -4.81 14.20 -30.49
CA SER A 81 -4.28 14.74 -31.75
C SER A 81 -5.05 14.28 -33.00
N GLN A 82 -6.04 13.39 -32.86
CA GLN A 82 -6.91 12.94 -33.95
C GLN A 82 -8.31 13.59 -33.91
N ALA A 83 -8.51 14.63 -33.09
CA ALA A 83 -9.74 15.43 -33.16
C ALA A 83 -9.84 16.10 -34.55
N PRO A 84 -10.90 15.81 -35.33
CA PRO A 84 -10.96 16.15 -36.75
C PRO A 84 -11.25 17.63 -36.93
N GLY A 85 -10.25 18.37 -37.40
CA GLY A 85 -10.40 19.66 -38.05
C GLY A 85 -10.63 19.49 -39.56
N GLN A 86 -11.62 18.68 -39.93
CA GLN A 86 -12.21 18.55 -41.28
C GLN A 86 -13.65 18.11 -40.98
N GLU A 87 -14.74 18.80 -41.33
CA GLU A 87 -15.14 19.28 -42.65
C GLU A 87 -16.26 20.35 -42.56
N HIS A 88 -16.41 21.12 -43.65
CA HIS A 88 -17.63 21.77 -44.18
C HIS A 88 -18.06 23.19 -43.70
N HIS A 89 -17.84 24.20 -44.56
CA HIS A 89 -18.88 24.61 -45.53
C HIS A 89 -18.28 25.37 -46.72
N GLU A 90 -18.56 24.84 -47.92
CA GLU A 90 -18.58 25.55 -49.21
C GLU A 90 -19.64 26.66 -49.24
#